data_AF-A0A815X0P0-F1
#
_entry.id   AF-A0A815X0P0-F1
#
_cell.length_a   1.000
_cell.length_b   1.000
_cell.length_c   1.000
_cell.angle_alpha   90.00
_cell.angle_beta   90.00
_cell.angle_gamma   90.00
#
_symmetry.space_group_name_H-M   'P 1'
#
loop_
_entity.id
_entity.type
_entity.pdbx_description
1 polymer ?
#
loop_
_entity_poly.entity_id
_entity_poly.type
_entity_poly.pdbx_seq_one_letter_code
_entity_poly.pdbx_strand_id
1 'polypeptide(L)'
;MTNRFDDEQKPFLFIDDIEKSPYKIANINLAELGRKELSMADDEMAGVMLLREIYTPKQPLKGVRLAECLHLTAQTGVMIEKFRQLGAQ
;
A
#
# COMPACT_ATOMS: atom_id res chain seq x y z
N MET A 1 14.95 19.16 -35.20
CA MET A 1 14.31 19.14 -33.87
C MET A 1 14.07 17.68 -33.52
N THR A 2 15.08 17.03 -32.96
CA THR A 2 15.02 15.62 -32.54
C THR A 2 14.41 15.60 -31.16
N ASN A 3 13.25 14.95 -31.04
CA ASN A 3 12.53 14.82 -29.80
C ASN A 3 13.37 14.05 -28.77
N ARG A 4 13.41 14.57 -27.55
CA ARG A 4 14.19 14.08 -26.40
C ARG A 4 13.68 12.74 -25.81
N PHE A 5 12.98 11.96 -26.63
CA PHE A 5 12.37 10.67 -26.27
C PHE A 5 13.12 9.47 -26.87
N ASP A 6 14.19 9.71 -27.63
CA ASP A 6 15.05 8.67 -28.24
C ASP A 6 16.29 8.28 -27.38
N ASP A 7 16.31 8.63 -26.09
CA ASP A 7 17.38 8.17 -25.18
C ASP A 7 16.82 7.19 -24.14
N GLU A 8 17.23 5.93 -24.28
CA GLU A 8 17.15 4.84 -23.30
C GLU A 8 15.80 4.67 -22.56
N GLN A 9 14.79 4.15 -23.27
CA GLN A 9 13.74 3.37 -22.63
C GLN A 9 14.35 2.07 -22.06
N LYS A 10 14.87 2.14 -20.83
CA LYS A 10 14.96 0.96 -19.96
C LYS A 10 13.57 0.32 -19.93
N PRO A 11 13.44 -1.02 -20.03
CA PRO A 11 12.15 -1.65 -20.10
C PRO A 11 11.41 -1.39 -18.79
N PHE A 12 10.44 -0.48 -18.82
CA PHE A 12 9.34 -0.52 -17.89
C PHE A 12 8.62 -1.83 -18.18
N LEU A 13 8.97 -2.88 -17.43
CA LEU A 13 8.33 -4.19 -17.50
C LEU A 13 6.81 -3.99 -17.42
N PHE A 14 6.15 -4.26 -18.55
CA PHE A 14 4.71 -4.17 -18.71
C PHE A 14 4.06 -5.18 -17.76
N ILE A 15 2.86 -4.84 -17.29
CA ILE A 15 2.12 -5.64 -16.30
C ILE A 15 1.78 -7.03 -16.88
N ASP A 16 1.83 -7.16 -18.20
CA ASP A 16 1.57 -8.38 -18.95
C ASP A 16 2.68 -9.46 -18.79
N ASP A 17 3.88 -9.09 -18.33
CA ASP A 17 5.03 -10.00 -18.13
C ASP A 17 5.09 -10.62 -16.72
N ILE A 18 4.13 -10.31 -15.84
CA ILE A 18 4.12 -10.80 -14.46
C ILE A 18 3.55 -12.22 -14.43
N GLU A 19 4.39 -13.24 -14.26
CA GLU A 19 3.95 -14.53 -13.73
C GLU A 19 3.10 -14.29 -12.48
N LYS A 20 1.77 -14.51 -12.54
CA LYS A 20 0.70 -14.65 -11.50
C LYS A 20 0.96 -14.23 -10.03
N SER A 21 1.92 -13.34 -9.77
CA SER A 21 2.27 -12.89 -8.44
C SER A 21 1.43 -11.66 -8.16
N PRO A 22 0.67 -11.63 -7.06
CA PRO A 22 -0.27 -10.55 -6.77
C PRO A 22 0.40 -9.21 -6.45
N TYR A 23 1.74 -9.13 -6.45
CA TYR A 23 2.50 -7.93 -6.15
C TYR A 23 3.81 -7.84 -6.92
N LYS A 24 4.28 -6.60 -7.14
CA LYS A 24 5.59 -6.27 -7.72
C LYS A 24 6.31 -5.33 -6.76
N ILE A 25 7.31 -5.84 -6.05
CA ILE A 25 8.06 -5.11 -5.02
C ILE A 25 9.57 -5.26 -5.24
N ALA A 26 10.36 -4.37 -4.66
CA ALA A 26 11.81 -4.38 -4.83
C ALA A 26 12.50 -5.59 -4.15
N ASN A 27 12.14 -5.92 -2.91
CA ASN A 27 12.75 -7.03 -2.17
C ASN A 27 11.81 -7.54 -1.06
N ILE A 28 11.38 -8.80 -1.14
CA ILE A 28 10.50 -9.44 -0.15
C ILE A 28 11.20 -9.74 1.19
N ASN A 29 12.52 -9.88 1.20
CA ASN A 29 13.28 -10.24 2.41
C ASN A 29 13.30 -9.10 3.45
N LEU A 30 12.89 -7.89 3.07
CA LEU A 30 12.76 -6.74 3.98
C LEU A 30 11.43 -6.74 4.77
N ALA A 31 10.57 -7.75 4.58
CA ALA A 31 9.25 -7.79 5.21
C ALA A 31 9.31 -7.72 6.74
N GLU A 32 10.28 -8.39 7.39
CA GLU A 32 10.40 -8.36 8.85
C GLU A 32 10.74 -6.95 9.37
N LEU A 33 11.67 -6.26 8.68
CA LEU A 33 12.01 -4.88 9.00
C LEU A 33 10.81 -3.95 8.78
N GLY A 34 10.12 -4.09 7.65
CA GLY A 34 8.92 -3.31 7.34
C GLY A 34 7.81 -3.50 8.37
N ARG A 35 7.65 -4.71 8.95
CA ARG A 35 6.70 -4.94 10.05
C ARG A 35 7.08 -4.20 11.33
N LYS A 36 8.37 -4.04 11.62
CA LYS A 36 8.84 -3.24 12.77
C LYS A 36 8.54 -1.76 12.56
N GLU A 37 8.83 -1.22 11.38
CA GLU A 37 8.50 0.17 11.03
C GLU A 37 6.98 0.42 11.04
N LEU A 38 6.19 -0.54 10.58
CA LEU A 38 4.74 -0.49 10.61
C LEU A 38 4.21 -0.38 12.05
N SER A 39 4.80 -1.14 12.98
CA SER A 39 4.43 -1.06 14.40
C SER A 39 4.76 0.30 15.00
N MET A 40 5.92 0.87 14.68
CA MET A 40 6.30 2.21 15.14
C MET A 40 5.34 3.28 14.59
N ALA A 41 4.98 3.19 13.31
CA ALA A 41 4.02 4.11 12.70
C ALA A 41 2.61 3.97 13.30
N ASP A 42 2.21 2.77 13.73
CA ASP A 42 0.90 2.56 14.36
C ASP A 42 0.76 3.36 15.66
N ASP A 43 1.83 3.41 16.46
CA ASP A 43 1.88 4.16 17.72
C ASP A 43 1.83 5.68 17.50
N GLU A 44 2.37 6.19 16.39
CA GLU A 44 2.35 7.62 16.04
C GLU A 44 1.03 8.09 15.43
N MET A 45 0.24 7.17 14.86
CA MET A 45 -0.98 7.48 14.08
C MET A 45 -2.27 7.44 14.93
N ALA A 46 -2.27 8.15 16.06
CA ALA A 46 -3.40 8.17 17.02
C ALA A 46 -4.77 8.50 16.38
N GLY A 47 -4.80 9.37 15.36
CA GLY A 47 -6.04 9.72 14.65
C GLY A 47 -6.66 8.55 13.89
N VAL A 48 -5.84 7.70 13.27
CA VAL A 48 -6.32 6.51 12.54
C VAL A 48 -6.75 5.41 13.53
N MET A 49 -6.15 5.35 14.72
CA MET A 49 -6.57 4.42 15.77
C MET A 49 -7.94 4.76 16.31
N LEU A 50 -8.22 6.04 16.52
CA LEU A 50 -9.54 6.51 16.92
C LEU A 50 -10.61 6.15 15.88
N LEU A 51 -10.31 6.32 14.59
CA LEU A 51 -11.23 5.94 13.51
C LEU A 51 -11.50 4.44 13.51
N ARG A 52 -10.47 3.62 13.71
CA ARG A 52 -10.63 2.18 13.87
C ARG A 52 -11.59 1.87 15.02
N GLU A 53 -11.38 2.39 16.22
CA GLU A 53 -12.21 2.07 17.39
C GLU A 53 -13.69 2.42 17.19
N ILE A 54 -13.96 3.59 16.62
CA ILE A 54 -15.33 4.08 16.40
C ILE A 54 -16.06 3.27 15.32
N TYR A 55 -15.37 2.91 14.23
CA TYR A 55 -15.99 2.36 13.03
C TYR A 55 -15.83 0.85 12.85
N THR A 56 -14.98 0.18 13.65
CA THR A 56 -14.84 -1.29 13.65
C THR A 56 -16.19 -2.01 13.78
N PRO A 57 -17.10 -1.67 14.72
CA PRO A 57 -18.38 -2.37 14.80
C PRO A 57 -19.32 -2.08 13.62
N LYS A 58 -19.13 -0.93 12.94
CA LYS A 58 -19.98 -0.50 11.83
C LYS A 58 -19.52 -1.04 10.47
N GLN A 59 -18.26 -1.48 10.37
CA GLN A 59 -17.65 -2.01 9.13
C GLN A 59 -18.03 -1.20 7.87
N PRO A 60 -17.80 0.13 7.87
CA PRO A 60 -18.33 1.01 6.83
C PRO A 60 -17.76 0.72 5.44
N LEU A 61 -16.61 0.05 5.35
CA LEU A 61 -15.94 -0.26 4.09
C LEU A 61 -16.22 -1.68 3.60
N LYS A 62 -17.16 -2.41 4.23
CA LYS A 62 -17.48 -3.79 3.87
C LYS A 62 -17.86 -3.92 2.39
N GLY A 63 -17.05 -4.67 1.64
CA GLY A 63 -17.28 -4.95 0.22
C GLY A 63 -16.84 -3.83 -0.73
N VAL A 64 -16.22 -2.78 -0.20
CA VAL A 64 -15.57 -1.73 -1.01
C VAL A 64 -14.23 -2.24 -1.52
N ARG A 65 -13.97 -2.07 -2.81
CA ARG A 65 -12.63 -2.27 -3.39
C ARG A 65 -11.87 -0.97 -3.38
N LEU A 66 -10.71 -0.95 -2.73
CA LEU A 66 -9.90 0.26 -2.56
C LEU A 66 -8.65 0.18 -3.44
N ALA A 67 -8.44 1.20 -4.26
CA ALA A 67 -7.21 1.39 -5.02
C ALA A 67 -6.50 2.64 -4.48
N GLU A 68 -5.24 2.49 -4.08
CA GLU A 68 -4.43 3.58 -3.55
C GLU A 68 -3.26 3.86 -4.48
N CYS A 69 -3.08 5.13 -4.83
CA CYS A 69 -1.97 5.61 -5.67
C CYS A 69 -1.10 6.64 -4.94
N LEU A 70 -1.04 6.54 -3.61
CA LEU A 70 -0.21 7.38 -2.76
C LEU A 70 1.21 6.83 -2.64
N HIS A 71 2.10 7.62 -2.04
CA HIS A 71 3.45 7.20 -1.74
C HIS A 71 3.44 6.00 -0.78
N LEU A 72 4.03 4.88 -1.20
CA LEU A 72 4.14 3.67 -0.39
C LEU A 72 5.16 3.88 0.74
N THR A 73 4.68 4.24 1.93
CA THR A 73 5.45 4.39 3.17
C THR A 73 4.86 3.56 4.30
N ALA A 74 5.54 3.49 5.45
CA ALA A 74 5.04 2.81 6.64
C ALA A 74 3.67 3.35 7.11
N GLN A 75 3.45 4.67 7.04
CA GLN A 75 2.17 5.28 7.43
C GLN A 75 1.02 4.84 6.50
N THR A 76 1.25 4.79 5.19
CA THR A 76 0.29 4.24 4.23
C THR A 76 0.01 2.76 4.52
N GLY A 77 1.04 1.99 4.87
CA GLY A 77 0.85 0.60 5.32
C GLY A 77 -0.10 0.49 6.51
N VAL A 78 0.04 1.36 7.52
CA VAL A 78 -0.86 1.39 8.68
C VAL A 78 -2.28 1.71 8.21
N MET A 79 -2.45 2.75 7.39
CA MET A 79 -3.75 3.17 6.86
C MET A 79 -4.48 2.03 6.14
N ILE A 80 -3.78 1.30 5.25
CA ILE A 80 -4.32 0.15 4.52
C ILE A 80 -4.77 -0.96 5.48
N GLU A 81 -3.96 -1.31 6.49
CA GLU A 81 -4.32 -2.33 7.49
C GLU A 81 -5.59 -1.96 8.25
N LYS A 82 -5.79 -0.66 8.57
CA LYS A 82 -7.01 -0.22 9.25
C LYS A 82 -8.22 -0.18 8.32
N PHE A 83 -8.06 0.18 7.04
CA PHE A 83 -9.16 0.07 6.06
C PHE A 83 -9.61 -1.36 5.84
N ARG A 84 -8.66 -2.31 5.79
CA ARG A 84 -8.97 -3.74 5.75
C ARG A 84 -9.72 -4.19 7.00
N GLN A 85 -9.34 -3.71 8.19
CA GLN A 85 -10.07 -3.98 9.43
C GLN A 85 -11.49 -3.37 9.44
N LEU A 86 -11.73 -2.30 8.68
CA LEU A 86 -13.04 -1.67 8.48
C LEU A 86 -13.87 -2.33 7.35
N GLY A 87 -13.34 -3.36 6.70
CA GLY A 87 -14.07 -4.22 5.75
C GLY A 87 -13.69 -4.06 4.28
N ALA A 88 -12.71 -3.21 3.96
CA ALA A 88 -12.24 -2.98 2.59
C ALA A 88 -11.46 -4.19 2.02
N GLN A 89 -11.44 -4.30 0.68
CA GLN A 89 -10.72 -5.33 -0.09
C GLN A 89 -9.82 -4.73 -1.17
#